data_AF-A0A6S6SCD4-F1
#
_entry.id   AF-A0A6S6SCD4-F1
#
_cell.length_a   1.000
_cell.length_b   1.000
_cell.length_c   1.000
_cell.angle_alpha   90.00
_cell.angle_beta   90.00
_cell.angle_gamma   90.00
#
_symmetry.space_group_name_H-M   'P 1'
#
loop_
_entity.id
_entity.type
_entity.pdbx_description
1 polymer ?
#
loop_
_entity_poly.entity_id
_entity_poly.type
_entity_poly.pdbx_seq_one_letter_code
_entity_poly.pdbx_strand_id
1 'polypeptide(L)'
;MENLSKNNLFDVMGLQIKVDAAKKVLIKAYNENNGKLFISYSAGKDSTILRHIALSLYPDLEVVFSNTSNELKEVLEYAKKTPNVIIVNPKMNFKQVIMKYGFPLVSKEISQKVNEIKRTHGKRTRLKRMYGDHKNNGKLSNKWRFLAEQSFDVTEKCCKILKKDPLENWGKSRNLKPIIALMKDESNLRKQLSLYGKDDGNKIYPFLKTGWTEEDIFLYADLHNIRFAECYYDRIVDGVLVKKRDRTGCEYCMFGIDQEKTDRFERSRILTPKRFKANMKIENNGVTFEEAYNLIKYEEHPIVLDLYGGITVGMKNLPNHWNAYTFKNKTIQKVCPYCESRKIQKDFPVQMTFLDTPEEDGTKRVIFVTNEYMHCKECGGNYINDLHLFDFRFNVTKRVVDYIYKNLSKKSIFEVSSYIGISVEDLHEILNYYRADFQKALKNKQSSIWFVNNI
;
A
#
# COMPACT_ATOMS: atom_id res chain seq x y z
N MET A 1 -22.90 -20.08 32.77
CA MET A 1 -24.22 -20.57 32.31
C MET A 1 -25.31 -19.56 32.69
N GLU A 2 -25.14 -18.27 32.40
CA GLU A 2 -26.08 -17.25 32.94
C GLU A 2 -26.20 -16.00 32.05
N ASN A 3 -26.10 -16.15 30.73
CA ASN A 3 -26.30 -15.05 29.77
C ASN A 3 -27.10 -15.46 28.51
N LEU A 4 -27.85 -16.56 28.56
CA LEU A 4 -28.67 -17.03 27.44
C LEU A 4 -30.16 -16.62 27.56
N SER A 5 -30.55 -15.81 28.54
CA SER A 5 -31.97 -15.56 28.83
C SER A 5 -32.66 -14.48 27.98
N LYS A 6 -31.98 -13.85 26.99
CA LYS A 6 -32.59 -12.86 26.08
C LYS A 6 -31.98 -12.77 24.67
N ASN A 7 -31.32 -13.83 24.16
CA ASN A 7 -31.08 -13.90 22.71
C ASN A 7 -32.40 -14.31 22.05
N ASN A 8 -32.99 -13.38 21.30
CA ASN A 8 -34.38 -13.37 20.88
C ASN A 8 -34.69 -14.61 20.03
N LEU A 9 -35.81 -15.32 20.27
CA LEU A 9 -36.25 -16.45 19.44
C LEU A 9 -36.23 -16.08 17.93
N PHE A 10 -36.55 -14.81 17.64
CA PHE A 10 -36.46 -14.20 16.32
C PHE A 10 -35.04 -14.23 15.71
N ASP A 11 -34.00 -13.99 16.51
CA ASP A 11 -32.60 -13.99 16.04
C ASP A 11 -32.16 -15.42 15.69
N VAL A 12 -32.56 -16.40 16.52
CA VAL A 12 -32.28 -17.82 16.26
C VAL A 12 -33.01 -18.31 15.01
N MET A 13 -34.28 -17.94 14.84
CA MET A 13 -35.04 -18.25 13.62
C MET A 13 -34.43 -17.58 12.39
N GLY A 14 -34.03 -16.31 12.50
CA GLY A 14 -33.36 -15.57 11.44
C GLY A 14 -32.03 -16.20 11.01
N LEU A 15 -31.23 -16.64 11.98
CA LEU A 15 -29.99 -17.38 11.72
C LEU A 15 -30.27 -18.71 11.03
N GLN A 16 -31.26 -19.48 11.50
CA GLN A 16 -31.60 -20.78 10.91
C GLN A 16 -31.98 -20.65 9.43
N ILE A 17 -32.75 -19.61 9.06
CA ILE A 17 -33.06 -19.30 7.66
C ILE A 17 -31.79 -19.07 6.83
N LYS A 18 -30.81 -18.33 7.37
CA LYS A 18 -29.52 -18.08 6.70
C LYS A 18 -28.66 -19.34 6.61
N VAL A 19 -28.70 -20.22 7.60
CA VAL A 19 -28.04 -21.54 7.59
C VAL A 19 -28.62 -22.40 6.47
N ASP A 20 -29.94 -22.51 6.40
CA ASP A 20 -30.61 -23.32 5.37
C ASP A 20 -30.39 -22.75 3.97
N ALA A 21 -30.39 -21.42 3.82
CA ALA A 21 -30.02 -20.76 2.58
C ALA A 21 -28.57 -21.07 2.18
N ALA A 22 -27.62 -21.01 3.13
CA ALA A 22 -26.22 -21.31 2.86
C ALA A 22 -26.03 -22.79 2.47
N LYS A 23 -26.74 -23.71 3.16
CA LYS A 23 -26.78 -25.14 2.80
C LYS A 23 -27.32 -25.35 1.39
N LYS A 24 -28.40 -24.66 0.98
CA LYS A 24 -28.92 -24.72 -0.39
C LYS A 24 -27.89 -24.29 -1.44
N VAL A 25 -27.13 -23.21 -1.16
CA VAL A 25 -26.03 -22.77 -2.05
C VAL A 25 -24.94 -23.84 -2.16
N LEU A 26 -24.56 -24.47 -1.04
CA LEU A 26 -23.57 -25.54 -1.01
C LEU A 26 -24.03 -26.78 -1.76
N ILE A 27 -25.27 -27.25 -1.53
CA ILE A 27 -25.84 -28.42 -2.20
C ILE A 27 -25.90 -28.20 -3.72
N LYS A 28 -26.40 -27.04 -4.15
CA LYS A 28 -26.42 -26.66 -5.57
C LYS A 28 -25.01 -26.70 -6.17
N ALA A 29 -24.04 -26.06 -5.52
CA ALA A 29 -22.66 -26.02 -6.00
C ALA A 29 -22.02 -27.41 -6.03
N TYR A 30 -22.29 -28.26 -5.04
CA TYR A 30 -21.76 -29.63 -4.98
C TYR A 30 -22.26 -30.46 -6.17
N ASN A 31 -23.57 -30.40 -6.44
CA ASN A 31 -24.18 -31.10 -7.57
C ASN A 31 -23.67 -30.59 -8.92
N GLU A 32 -23.62 -29.26 -9.11
CA GLU A 32 -23.15 -28.64 -10.37
C GLU A 32 -21.67 -28.93 -10.68
N ASN A 33 -20.87 -29.25 -9.66
CA ASN A 33 -19.44 -29.53 -9.82
C ASN A 33 -19.09 -31.01 -9.57
N ASN A 34 -20.09 -31.90 -9.49
CA ASN A 34 -19.91 -33.34 -9.23
C ASN A 34 -18.99 -33.60 -8.01
N GLY A 35 -19.20 -32.85 -6.93
CA GLY A 35 -18.41 -32.94 -5.69
C GLY A 35 -16.99 -32.37 -5.77
N LYS A 36 -16.56 -31.81 -6.90
CA LYS A 36 -15.20 -31.27 -7.11
C LYS A 36 -14.99 -29.90 -6.47
N LEU A 37 -15.12 -29.85 -5.15
CA LEU A 37 -15.01 -28.64 -4.34
C LEU A 37 -14.02 -28.85 -3.18
N PHE A 38 -13.48 -27.75 -2.66
CA PHE A 38 -12.71 -27.74 -1.41
C PHE A 38 -13.01 -26.48 -0.60
N ILE A 39 -12.82 -26.56 0.71
CA ILE A 39 -13.05 -25.44 1.64
C ILE A 39 -11.75 -24.65 1.77
N SER A 40 -11.77 -23.39 1.31
CA SER A 40 -10.67 -22.44 1.52
C SER A 40 -10.73 -21.90 2.95
N TYR A 41 -9.85 -22.43 3.80
CA TYR A 41 -9.89 -22.20 5.23
C TYR A 41 -8.78 -21.22 5.64
N SER A 42 -9.15 -20.09 6.25
CA SER A 42 -8.17 -19.13 6.78
C SER A 42 -7.98 -19.23 8.29
N ALA A 43 -8.62 -20.20 8.94
CA ALA A 43 -8.63 -20.36 10.40
C ALA A 43 -9.13 -19.10 11.16
N GLY A 44 -9.85 -18.23 10.46
CA GLY A 44 -10.61 -17.13 11.06
C GLY A 44 -12.03 -17.59 11.39
N LYS A 45 -12.75 -16.76 12.16
CA LYS A 45 -14.11 -17.06 12.63
C LYS A 45 -15.07 -17.44 11.49
N ASP A 46 -15.15 -16.63 10.44
CA ASP A 46 -16.07 -16.87 9.31
C ASP A 46 -15.78 -18.20 8.61
N SER A 47 -14.51 -18.46 8.27
CA SER A 47 -14.10 -19.70 7.61
C SER A 47 -14.29 -20.94 8.48
N THR A 48 -14.31 -20.78 9.81
CA THR A 48 -14.55 -21.86 10.76
C THR A 48 -16.03 -22.26 10.75
N ILE A 49 -16.94 -21.29 10.75
CA ILE A 49 -18.38 -21.56 10.65
C ILE A 49 -18.73 -22.16 9.30
N LEU A 50 -18.18 -21.62 8.21
CA LEU A 50 -18.39 -22.20 6.88
C LEU A 50 -17.92 -23.66 6.82
N ARG A 51 -16.74 -23.96 7.39
CA ARG A 51 -16.23 -25.33 7.47
C ARG A 51 -17.20 -26.24 8.22
N HIS A 52 -17.70 -25.80 9.38
CA HIS A 52 -18.64 -26.60 10.17
C HIS A 52 -19.92 -26.92 9.39
N ILE A 53 -20.52 -25.91 8.74
CA ILE A 53 -21.73 -26.10 7.93
C ILE A 53 -21.45 -27.03 6.73
N ALA A 54 -20.37 -26.79 6.00
CA ALA A 54 -20.04 -27.57 4.81
C ALA A 54 -19.74 -29.04 5.14
N LEU A 55 -18.97 -29.30 6.20
CA LEU A 55 -18.66 -30.68 6.63
C LEU A 55 -19.87 -31.39 7.25
N SER A 56 -20.87 -30.67 7.77
CA SER A 56 -22.14 -31.28 8.20
C SER A 56 -22.97 -31.85 7.05
N LEU A 57 -22.76 -31.32 5.83
CA LEU A 57 -23.41 -31.82 4.60
C LEU A 57 -22.53 -32.85 3.88
N TYR A 58 -21.23 -32.57 3.80
CA TYR A 58 -20.26 -33.33 3.01
C TYR A 58 -18.97 -33.53 3.82
N PRO A 59 -18.89 -34.59 4.66
CA PRO A 59 -17.76 -34.82 5.55
C PRO A 59 -16.41 -35.00 4.84
N ASP A 60 -16.42 -35.44 3.58
CA ASP A 60 -15.23 -35.73 2.79
C ASP A 60 -14.64 -34.51 2.07
N LEU A 61 -15.25 -33.33 2.20
CA LEU A 61 -14.70 -32.11 1.58
C LEU A 61 -13.32 -31.77 2.16
N GLU A 62 -12.35 -31.64 1.28
CA GLU A 62 -10.99 -31.25 1.66
C GLU A 62 -11.00 -29.81 2.21
N VAL A 63 -10.41 -29.62 3.39
CA VAL A 63 -10.24 -28.31 4.02
C VAL A 63 -8.79 -27.88 3.86
N VAL A 64 -8.55 -26.73 3.22
CA VAL A 64 -7.19 -26.32 2.85
C VAL A 64 -6.84 -24.96 3.42
N PHE A 65 -5.75 -24.92 4.19
CA PHE A 65 -5.18 -23.74 4.80
C PHE A 65 -3.86 -23.35 4.12
N SER A 66 -3.74 -22.08 3.69
CA SER A 66 -2.47 -21.55 3.18
C SER A 66 -1.69 -20.89 4.30
N ASN A 67 -0.60 -21.51 4.71
CA ASN A 67 0.28 -20.95 5.74
C ASN A 67 1.14 -19.83 5.13
N THR A 68 0.75 -18.57 5.34
CA THR A 68 1.52 -17.43 4.81
C THR A 68 2.80 -17.16 5.60
N SER A 69 3.02 -17.86 6.73
CA SER A 69 4.03 -17.56 7.76
C SER A 69 3.88 -16.18 8.41
N ASN A 70 2.81 -15.45 8.09
CA ASN A 70 2.55 -14.08 8.55
C ASN A 70 1.26 -13.98 9.36
N GLU A 71 0.53 -15.06 9.61
CA GLU A 71 -0.61 -15.06 10.53
C GLU A 71 -0.17 -14.87 11.98
N LEU A 72 -1.11 -14.45 12.84
CA LEU A 72 -0.94 -14.48 14.29
C LEU A 72 -0.63 -15.89 14.78
N LYS A 73 0.19 -16.01 15.82
CA LYS A 73 0.60 -17.30 16.41
C LYS A 73 -0.63 -18.14 16.77
N GLU A 74 -1.64 -17.53 17.35
CA GLU A 74 -2.89 -18.17 17.79
C GLU A 74 -3.70 -18.72 16.61
N VAL A 75 -3.68 -18.04 15.46
CA VAL A 75 -4.37 -18.51 14.25
C VAL A 75 -3.61 -19.71 13.65
N LEU A 76 -2.28 -19.68 13.66
CA LEU A 76 -1.47 -20.81 13.21
C LEU A 76 -1.65 -22.04 14.11
N GLU A 77 -1.67 -21.84 15.42
CA GLU A 77 -1.91 -22.91 16.40
C GLU A 77 -3.32 -23.49 16.26
N TYR A 78 -4.32 -22.63 16.08
CA TYR A 78 -5.70 -23.04 15.83
C TYR A 78 -5.81 -23.86 14.54
N ALA A 79 -5.27 -23.36 13.43
CA ALA A 79 -5.27 -24.08 12.15
C ALA A 79 -4.63 -25.47 12.23
N LYS A 80 -3.53 -25.60 12.99
CA LYS A 80 -2.81 -26.88 13.18
C LYS A 80 -3.56 -27.87 14.07
N LYS A 81 -4.30 -27.37 15.07
CA LYS A 81 -5.12 -28.20 15.96
C LYS A 81 -6.45 -28.62 15.34
N THR A 82 -6.95 -27.88 14.35
CA THR A 82 -8.17 -28.22 13.63
C THR A 82 -7.98 -29.54 12.86
N PRO A 83 -8.83 -30.56 13.09
CA PRO A 83 -8.69 -31.85 12.42
C PRO A 83 -8.96 -31.76 10.92
N ASN A 84 -8.32 -32.63 10.15
CA ASN A 84 -8.52 -32.80 8.70
C ASN A 84 -8.28 -31.51 7.89
N VAL A 85 -7.29 -30.71 8.29
CA VAL A 85 -6.85 -29.52 7.54
C VAL A 85 -5.56 -29.82 6.79
N ILE A 86 -5.61 -29.69 5.47
CA ILE A 86 -4.47 -29.78 4.57
C ILE A 86 -3.75 -28.42 4.56
N ILE A 87 -2.48 -28.41 4.95
CA ILE A 87 -1.67 -27.19 4.98
C ILE A 87 -0.84 -27.10 3.70
N VAL A 88 -1.07 -26.04 2.93
CA VAL A 88 -0.25 -25.68 1.76
C VAL A 88 0.64 -24.49 2.10
N ASN A 89 1.81 -24.44 1.47
CA ASN A 89 2.79 -23.38 1.67
C ASN A 89 3.03 -22.61 0.36
N PRO A 90 3.21 -21.29 0.42
CA PRO A 90 3.64 -20.52 -0.74
C PRO A 90 5.07 -20.85 -1.15
N LYS A 91 5.36 -20.67 -2.44
CA LYS A 91 6.72 -20.83 -2.99
C LYS A 91 7.74 -19.87 -2.39
N MET A 92 7.26 -18.73 -1.87
CA MET A 92 8.06 -17.73 -1.19
C MET A 92 7.46 -17.45 0.18
N ASN A 93 8.28 -17.35 1.21
CA ASN A 93 7.84 -16.90 2.54
C ASN A 93 7.66 -15.37 2.59
N PHE A 94 7.08 -14.87 3.67
CA PHE A 94 6.81 -13.43 3.83
C PHE A 94 8.07 -12.58 3.66
N LYS A 95 9.18 -12.96 4.30
CA LYS A 95 10.47 -12.25 4.19
C LYS A 95 10.94 -12.14 2.75
N GLN A 96 10.92 -13.25 2.00
CA GLN A 96 11.31 -13.27 0.59
C GLN A 96 10.41 -12.38 -0.26
N VAL A 97 9.10 -12.35 0.02
CA VAL A 97 8.15 -11.49 -0.69
C VAL A 97 8.48 -10.02 -0.45
N ILE A 98 8.73 -9.61 0.80
CA ILE A 98 9.10 -8.24 1.13
C ILE A 98 10.43 -7.85 0.45
N MET A 99 11.45 -8.69 0.57
CA MET A 99 12.76 -8.42 -0.04
C MET A 99 12.68 -8.25 -1.56
N LYS A 100 11.83 -9.03 -2.25
CA LYS A 100 11.73 -9.02 -3.72
C LYS A 100 10.73 -8.00 -4.29
N TYR A 101 9.60 -7.80 -3.62
CA TYR A 101 8.49 -7.02 -4.16
C TYR A 101 8.25 -5.71 -3.40
N GLY A 102 8.79 -5.56 -2.20
CA GLY A 102 8.61 -4.38 -1.37
C GLY A 102 7.56 -4.52 -0.28
N PHE A 103 7.23 -3.41 0.36
CA PHE A 103 6.37 -3.36 1.56
C PHE A 103 4.88 -3.22 1.21
N PRO A 104 3.95 -3.86 1.96
CA PRO A 104 2.51 -3.71 1.77
C PRO A 104 1.99 -2.46 2.50
N LEU A 105 2.16 -1.27 1.92
CA LEU A 105 1.88 0.01 2.57
C LEU A 105 0.49 0.57 2.28
N VAL A 106 -0.11 1.21 3.29
CA VAL A 106 -1.36 2.02 3.22
C VAL A 106 -2.59 1.20 2.84
N SER A 107 -2.73 0.81 1.58
CA SER A 107 -3.81 -0.03 1.12
C SER A 107 -3.40 -0.76 -0.15
N LYS A 108 -4.16 -1.80 -0.49
CA LYS A 108 -3.92 -2.57 -1.71
C LYS A 108 -3.99 -1.69 -2.96
N GLU A 109 -4.93 -0.74 -3.01
CA GLU A 109 -5.10 0.16 -4.15
C GLU A 109 -3.96 1.18 -4.24
N ILE A 110 -3.58 1.80 -3.10
CA ILE A 110 -2.48 2.75 -3.07
C ILE A 110 -1.17 2.07 -3.45
N SER A 111 -0.88 0.91 -2.84
CA SER A 111 0.28 0.10 -3.19
C SER A 111 0.34 -0.26 -4.67
N GLN A 112 -0.80 -0.67 -5.26
CA GLN A 112 -0.87 -0.97 -6.69
C GLN A 112 -0.53 0.27 -7.53
N LYS A 113 -1.10 1.43 -7.23
CA LYS A 113 -0.84 2.67 -7.98
C LYS A 113 0.62 3.10 -7.86
N VAL A 114 1.20 3.02 -6.66
CA VAL A 114 2.63 3.31 -6.42
C VAL A 114 3.51 2.35 -7.23
N ASN A 115 3.25 1.06 -7.15
CA ASN A 115 3.99 0.04 -7.90
C ASN A 115 3.89 0.25 -9.42
N GLU A 116 2.70 0.58 -9.93
CA GLU A 116 2.48 0.92 -11.34
C GLU A 116 3.28 2.17 -11.74
N ILE A 117 3.34 3.22 -10.91
CA ILE A 117 4.15 4.41 -11.17
C ILE A 117 5.65 4.07 -11.23
N LYS A 118 6.15 3.27 -10.29
CA LYS A 118 7.58 2.94 -10.19
C LYS A 118 8.07 2.01 -11.29
N ARG A 119 7.23 1.04 -11.71
CA ARG A 119 7.65 -0.05 -12.59
C ARG A 119 7.13 0.03 -14.02
N THR A 120 6.19 0.93 -14.33
CA THR A 120 5.68 1.05 -15.71
C THR A 120 6.63 1.85 -16.59
N HIS A 121 6.92 1.33 -17.80
CA HIS A 121 7.54 2.10 -18.88
C HIS A 121 6.52 2.95 -19.64
N GLY A 122 5.22 2.70 -19.44
CA GLY A 122 4.14 3.36 -20.17
C GLY A 122 3.85 4.75 -19.61
N LYS A 123 4.22 5.80 -20.36
CA LYS A 123 3.95 7.21 -19.99
C LYS A 123 2.47 7.46 -19.67
N ARG A 124 1.54 6.88 -20.44
CA ARG A 124 0.09 7.04 -20.22
C ARG A 124 -0.36 6.52 -18.84
N THR A 125 0.07 5.33 -18.45
CA THR A 125 -0.30 4.73 -17.15
C THR A 125 0.29 5.54 -16.01
N ARG A 126 1.57 5.90 -16.11
CA ARG A 126 2.26 6.74 -15.12
C ARG A 126 1.55 8.09 -14.93
N LEU A 127 1.21 8.78 -16.03
CA LEU A 127 0.48 10.04 -16.00
C LEU A 127 -0.92 9.88 -15.41
N LYS A 128 -1.67 8.82 -15.77
CA LYS A 128 -2.99 8.56 -15.20
C LYS A 128 -2.92 8.35 -13.69
N ARG A 129 -1.91 7.63 -13.18
CA ARG A 129 -1.74 7.44 -11.74
C ARG A 129 -1.28 8.70 -11.03
N MET A 130 -0.47 9.54 -11.65
CA MET A 130 -0.03 10.79 -11.01
C MET A 130 -1.09 11.90 -11.06
N TYR A 131 -1.78 12.07 -12.18
CA TYR A 131 -2.63 13.23 -12.44
C TYR A 131 -4.11 12.91 -12.62
N GLY A 132 -4.46 11.63 -12.73
CA GLY A 132 -5.81 11.20 -13.10
C GLY A 132 -6.04 11.25 -14.61
N ASP A 133 -7.21 10.78 -15.03
CA ASP A 133 -7.72 11.04 -16.37
C ASP A 133 -8.51 12.37 -16.43
N HIS A 134 -9.19 12.64 -17.54
CA HIS A 134 -10.02 13.84 -17.74
C HIS A 134 -11.15 14.00 -16.70
N LYS A 135 -11.52 12.93 -15.98
CA LYS A 135 -12.48 12.93 -14.86
C LYS A 135 -11.78 12.79 -13.50
N ASN A 136 -10.46 12.98 -13.46
CA ASN A 136 -9.60 12.80 -12.29
C ASN A 136 -9.59 11.35 -11.73
N ASN A 137 -10.04 10.36 -12.51
CA ASN A 137 -10.11 8.97 -12.06
C ASN A 137 -8.76 8.26 -12.13
N GLY A 138 -8.56 7.32 -11.21
CA GLY A 138 -7.38 6.46 -11.18
C GLY A 138 -6.13 7.13 -10.63
N LYS A 139 -6.21 8.40 -10.22
CA LYS A 139 -5.17 9.16 -9.56
C LYS A 139 -4.78 8.56 -8.21
N LEU A 140 -3.49 8.60 -7.88
CA LEU A 140 -2.91 8.34 -6.57
C LEU A 140 -3.20 9.55 -5.68
N SER A 141 -3.67 9.30 -4.46
CA SER A 141 -3.90 10.38 -3.49
C SER A 141 -2.62 11.20 -3.30
N ASN A 142 -2.76 12.53 -3.27
CA ASN A 142 -1.63 13.44 -3.10
C ASN A 142 -0.83 13.10 -1.83
N LYS A 143 -1.53 12.74 -0.73
CA LYS A 143 -0.91 12.30 0.55
C LYS A 143 0.13 11.19 0.36
N TRP A 144 -0.10 10.26 -0.55
CA TRP A 144 0.71 9.04 -0.70
C TRP A 144 1.66 9.06 -1.91
N ARG A 145 1.80 10.20 -2.60
CA ARG A 145 2.66 10.32 -3.78
C ARG A 145 4.13 10.10 -3.48
N PHE A 146 4.60 10.56 -2.32
CA PHE A 146 6.00 10.42 -1.90
C PHE A 146 6.49 8.95 -1.89
N LEU A 147 5.57 7.97 -1.74
CA LEU A 147 5.88 6.54 -1.80
C LEU A 147 6.41 6.10 -3.18
N ALA A 148 6.03 6.79 -4.25
CA ALA A 148 6.54 6.51 -5.59
C ALA A 148 8.01 6.90 -5.77
N GLU A 149 8.55 7.72 -4.85
CA GLU A 149 9.90 8.25 -4.92
C GLU A 149 10.84 7.57 -3.92
N GLN A 150 10.30 6.72 -3.04
CA GLN A 150 11.12 6.00 -2.07
C GLN A 150 12.04 5.01 -2.78
N SER A 151 13.23 4.82 -2.20
CA SER A 151 14.21 3.84 -2.66
C SER A 151 13.66 2.41 -2.60
N PHE A 152 12.85 2.11 -1.58
CA PHE A 152 12.16 0.83 -1.43
C PHE A 152 10.93 0.71 -2.32
N ASP A 153 10.59 -0.53 -2.65
CA ASP A 153 9.39 -0.87 -3.39
C ASP A 153 8.16 -1.04 -2.50
N VAL A 154 6.99 -0.92 -3.12
CA VAL A 154 5.69 -1.09 -2.48
C VAL A 154 4.90 -2.14 -3.25
N THR A 155 4.18 -3.01 -2.53
CA THR A 155 3.50 -4.15 -3.18
C THR A 155 2.10 -4.43 -2.68
N GLU A 156 1.22 -4.68 -3.65
CA GLU A 156 -0.12 -5.23 -3.49
C GLU A 156 -0.16 -6.76 -3.65
N LYS A 157 0.99 -7.39 -3.99
CA LYS A 157 1.08 -8.77 -4.48
C LYS A 157 1.21 -9.80 -3.37
N CYS A 158 1.56 -9.41 -2.14
CA CYS A 158 1.79 -10.34 -1.03
C CYS A 158 0.61 -11.28 -0.78
N CYS A 159 -0.63 -10.77 -0.76
CA CYS A 159 -1.84 -11.59 -0.60
C CYS A 159 -2.04 -12.57 -1.75
N LYS A 160 -1.61 -12.22 -2.97
CA LYS A 160 -1.69 -13.14 -4.12
C LYS A 160 -0.68 -14.28 -3.93
N ILE A 161 0.59 -13.93 -3.72
CA ILE A 161 1.71 -14.88 -3.65
C ILE A 161 1.58 -15.81 -2.43
N LEU A 162 1.28 -15.23 -1.26
CA LEU A 162 1.32 -15.96 0.01
C LEU A 162 0.03 -16.75 0.29
N LYS A 163 -1.11 -16.29 -0.23
CA LYS A 163 -2.44 -16.83 0.13
C LYS A 163 -3.23 -17.36 -1.06
N LYS A 164 -3.36 -16.60 -2.15
CA LYS A 164 -4.21 -17.03 -3.28
C LYS A 164 -3.54 -18.10 -4.14
N ASP A 165 -2.30 -17.87 -4.57
CA ASP A 165 -1.59 -18.76 -5.49
C ASP A 165 -1.41 -20.18 -4.90
N PRO A 166 -1.08 -20.39 -3.62
CA PRO A 166 -0.95 -21.74 -3.07
C PRO A 166 -2.26 -22.53 -3.11
N LEU A 167 -3.37 -21.88 -2.75
CA LEU A 167 -4.71 -22.47 -2.78
C LEU A 167 -5.19 -22.72 -4.21
N GLU A 168 -5.00 -21.75 -5.10
CA GLU A 168 -5.40 -21.86 -6.51
C GLU A 168 -4.59 -22.95 -7.23
N ASN A 169 -3.28 -23.05 -6.98
CA ASN A 169 -2.44 -24.09 -7.56
C ASN A 169 -2.83 -25.48 -7.03
N TRP A 170 -3.07 -25.60 -5.72
CA TRP A 170 -3.49 -26.85 -5.11
C TRP A 170 -4.86 -27.30 -5.65
N GLY A 171 -5.84 -26.39 -5.73
CA GLY A 171 -7.16 -26.68 -6.27
C GLY A 171 -7.11 -27.06 -7.75
N LYS A 172 -6.37 -26.30 -8.57
CA LYS A 172 -6.18 -26.60 -10.00
C LYS A 172 -5.53 -27.96 -10.23
N SER A 173 -4.54 -28.34 -9.44
CA SER A 173 -3.87 -29.65 -9.58
C SER A 173 -4.79 -30.84 -9.35
N ARG A 174 -5.91 -30.63 -8.65
CA ARG A 174 -6.93 -31.65 -8.35
C ARG A 174 -8.26 -31.41 -9.07
N ASN A 175 -8.32 -30.38 -9.93
CA ASN A 175 -9.54 -29.93 -10.59
C ASN A 175 -10.69 -29.62 -9.60
N LEU A 176 -10.37 -28.96 -8.48
CA LEU A 176 -11.31 -28.58 -7.43
C LEU A 176 -11.55 -27.06 -7.40
N LYS A 177 -12.79 -26.64 -7.13
CA LYS A 177 -13.15 -25.23 -6.95
C LYS A 177 -13.27 -24.84 -5.47
N PRO A 178 -12.82 -23.63 -5.08
CA PRO A 178 -12.86 -23.19 -3.70
C PRO A 178 -14.25 -22.72 -3.24
N ILE A 179 -14.63 -23.11 -2.04
CA ILE A 179 -15.71 -22.53 -1.23
C ILE A 179 -15.07 -21.54 -0.24
N ILE A 180 -15.58 -20.30 -0.20
CA ILE A 180 -14.96 -19.18 0.53
C ILE A 180 -15.98 -18.48 1.42
N ALA A 181 -15.62 -18.27 2.69
CA ALA A 181 -16.41 -17.54 3.68
C ALA A 181 -16.23 -16.02 3.54
N LEU A 182 -16.67 -15.48 2.41
CA LEU A 182 -16.64 -14.04 2.15
C LEU A 182 -17.94 -13.40 2.64
N MET A 183 -17.87 -12.29 3.38
CA MET A 183 -19.05 -11.57 3.88
C MET A 183 -19.24 -10.22 3.16
N LYS A 184 -20.46 -9.66 3.22
CA LYS A 184 -20.86 -8.45 2.48
C LYS A 184 -20.12 -7.19 2.94
N ASP A 185 -19.75 -7.12 4.22
CA ASP A 185 -19.21 -5.91 4.85
C ASP A 185 -17.72 -5.65 4.61
N GLU A 186 -17.07 -6.47 3.78
CA GLU A 186 -15.60 -6.46 3.74
C GLU A 186 -14.97 -5.58 2.64
N SER A 187 -15.72 -5.04 1.64
CA SER A 187 -15.27 -3.93 0.76
C SER A 187 -16.35 -3.46 -0.23
N ASN A 188 -16.23 -2.25 -0.78
CA ASN A 188 -17.09 -1.75 -1.87
C ASN A 188 -17.05 -2.63 -3.14
N LEU A 189 -15.91 -3.26 -3.44
CA LEU A 189 -15.79 -4.22 -4.55
C LEU A 189 -16.60 -5.51 -4.28
N ARG A 190 -16.75 -5.90 -3.01
CA ARG A 190 -17.57 -7.05 -2.58
C ARG A 190 -19.06 -6.71 -2.54
N LYS A 191 -19.42 -5.46 -2.21
CA LYS A 191 -20.78 -4.93 -2.43
C LYS A 191 -21.14 -5.00 -3.92
N GLN A 192 -20.22 -4.64 -4.82
CA GLN A 192 -20.45 -4.77 -6.26
C GLN A 192 -20.56 -6.23 -6.73
N LEU A 193 -19.76 -7.16 -6.20
CA LEU A 193 -19.90 -8.60 -6.49
C LEU A 193 -21.25 -9.17 -6.02
N SER A 194 -21.73 -8.74 -4.84
CA SER A 194 -23.04 -9.11 -4.30
C SER A 194 -24.21 -8.50 -5.09
N LEU A 195 -24.05 -7.29 -5.64
CA LEU A 195 -25.12 -6.56 -6.35
C LEU A 195 -25.16 -6.83 -7.86
N TYR A 196 -24.01 -7.01 -8.50
CA TYR A 196 -23.88 -7.07 -9.97
C TYR A 196 -23.44 -8.44 -10.51
N GLY A 197 -23.31 -9.45 -9.64
CA GLY A 197 -23.36 -10.87 -10.05
C GLY A 197 -22.28 -11.35 -11.03
N LYS A 198 -21.15 -10.64 -11.20
CA LYS A 198 -19.99 -11.18 -11.94
C LYS A 198 -19.22 -12.18 -11.07
N ASP A 199 -19.90 -13.25 -10.70
CA ASP A 199 -19.29 -14.49 -10.25
C ASP A 199 -18.74 -15.16 -11.52
N ASP A 200 -17.42 -15.34 -11.62
CA ASP A 200 -16.78 -15.97 -12.78
C ASP A 200 -17.03 -17.49 -12.86
N GLY A 201 -17.96 -18.00 -12.05
CA GLY A 201 -18.33 -19.42 -11.94
C GLY A 201 -17.26 -20.31 -11.30
N ASN A 202 -16.12 -19.72 -10.87
CA ASN A 202 -14.98 -20.47 -10.36
C ASN A 202 -14.93 -20.55 -8.83
N LYS A 203 -15.68 -19.72 -8.10
CA LYS A 203 -15.61 -19.64 -6.63
C LYS A 203 -17.01 -19.65 -6.05
N ILE A 204 -17.17 -20.31 -4.90
CA ILE A 204 -18.47 -20.42 -4.22
C ILE A 204 -18.44 -19.54 -2.97
N TYR A 205 -19.44 -18.65 -2.84
CA TYR A 205 -19.53 -17.69 -1.73
C TYR A 205 -20.86 -17.81 -0.98
N PRO A 206 -21.07 -18.84 -0.13
CA PRO A 206 -22.36 -19.04 0.54
C PRO A 206 -22.77 -17.84 1.40
N PHE A 207 -21.87 -17.36 2.24
CA PHE A 207 -22.14 -16.28 3.20
C PHE A 207 -22.43 -14.93 2.53
N LEU A 208 -21.73 -14.60 1.45
CA LEU A 208 -22.00 -13.40 0.66
C LEU A 208 -23.38 -13.47 -0.01
N LYS A 209 -23.73 -14.64 -0.57
CA LYS A 209 -25.00 -14.86 -1.28
C LYS A 209 -26.20 -14.88 -0.35
N THR A 210 -26.01 -15.20 0.93
CA THR A 210 -27.10 -15.31 1.91
C THR A 210 -27.05 -14.25 3.01
N GLY A 211 -26.18 -13.25 2.88
CA GLY A 211 -26.19 -12.05 3.73
C GLY A 211 -25.82 -12.30 5.20
N TRP A 212 -24.81 -13.15 5.45
CA TRP A 212 -24.29 -13.35 6.81
C TRP A 212 -23.58 -12.10 7.33
N THR A 213 -23.78 -11.81 8.61
CA THR A 213 -23.14 -10.74 9.39
C THR A 213 -22.23 -11.33 10.47
N GLU A 214 -21.48 -10.46 11.16
CA GLU A 214 -20.62 -10.89 12.27
C GLU A 214 -21.43 -11.45 13.45
N GLU A 215 -22.61 -10.88 13.72
CA GLU A 215 -23.52 -11.36 14.77
C GLU A 215 -24.00 -12.79 14.48
N ASP A 216 -24.33 -13.10 13.22
CA ASP A 216 -24.71 -14.46 12.82
C ASP A 216 -23.58 -15.47 13.09
N ILE A 217 -22.33 -15.07 12.85
CA ILE A 217 -21.14 -15.91 13.06
C ILE A 217 -20.97 -16.27 14.54
N PHE A 218 -21.10 -15.29 15.44
CA PHE A 218 -21.00 -15.54 16.88
C PHE A 218 -22.21 -16.30 17.42
N LEU A 219 -23.43 -15.95 16.99
CA LEU A 219 -24.64 -16.67 17.41
C LEU A 219 -24.59 -18.15 16.99
N TYR A 220 -24.16 -18.45 15.75
CA TYR A 220 -23.97 -19.82 15.30
C TYR A 220 -22.90 -20.54 16.13
N ALA A 221 -21.77 -19.87 16.42
CA ALA A 221 -20.70 -20.46 17.21
C ALA A 221 -21.18 -20.87 18.60
N ASP A 222 -21.96 -20.00 19.27
CA ASP A 222 -22.50 -20.26 20.60
C ASP A 222 -23.50 -21.43 20.58
N LEU A 223 -24.44 -21.45 19.61
CA LEU A 223 -25.41 -22.53 19.47
C LEU A 223 -24.78 -23.91 19.21
N HIS A 224 -23.62 -23.93 18.55
CA HIS A 224 -22.92 -25.15 18.19
C HIS A 224 -21.67 -25.44 19.04
N ASN A 225 -21.44 -24.69 20.11
CA ASN A 225 -20.28 -24.81 20.99
C ASN A 225 -18.93 -24.77 20.23
N ILE A 226 -18.82 -23.92 19.21
CA ILE A 226 -17.63 -23.76 18.38
C ILE A 226 -16.75 -22.66 18.96
N ARG A 227 -15.52 -23.02 19.35
CA ARG A 227 -14.51 -22.07 19.79
C ARG A 227 -13.62 -21.63 18.64
N PHE A 228 -13.25 -20.34 18.59
CA PHE A 228 -12.30 -19.77 17.63
C PHE A 228 -10.86 -19.73 18.17
N ALA A 229 -9.93 -19.23 17.36
CA ALA A 229 -8.57 -18.94 17.81
C ALA A 229 -8.55 -17.95 19.00
N GLU A 230 -7.59 -18.11 19.92
CA GLU A 230 -7.52 -17.33 21.16
C GLU A 230 -7.41 -15.81 20.96
N CYS A 231 -7.03 -15.34 19.78
CA CYS A 231 -6.98 -13.90 19.46
C CYS A 231 -8.37 -13.24 19.42
N TYR A 232 -9.46 -14.01 19.37
CA TYR A 232 -10.84 -13.51 19.38
C TYR A 232 -11.44 -13.35 20.78
N TYR A 233 -10.66 -13.61 21.84
CA TYR A 233 -11.11 -13.49 23.22
C TYR A 233 -10.17 -12.58 24.02
N ASP A 234 -10.75 -11.85 24.99
CA ASP A 234 -9.97 -11.11 25.99
C ASP A 234 -9.22 -12.11 26.87
N ARG A 235 -7.92 -11.88 27.10
CA ARG A 235 -7.10 -12.79 27.91
C ARG A 235 -5.93 -12.08 28.55
N ILE A 236 -5.35 -12.68 29.58
CA ILE A 236 -4.12 -12.18 30.22
C ILE A 236 -2.94 -13.01 29.69
N VAL A 237 -1.91 -12.34 29.17
CA VAL A 237 -0.65 -12.96 28.74
C VAL A 237 0.48 -12.25 29.48
N ASP A 238 1.24 -13.01 30.29
CA ASP A 238 2.36 -12.50 31.07
C ASP A 238 2.02 -11.24 31.92
N GLY A 239 0.85 -11.27 32.57
CA GLY A 239 0.34 -10.17 33.40
C GLY A 239 -0.28 -9.00 32.61
N VAL A 240 -0.27 -9.04 31.28
CA VAL A 240 -0.83 -7.98 30.42
C VAL A 240 -2.20 -8.39 29.90
N LEU A 241 -3.20 -7.51 30.05
CA LEU A 241 -4.51 -7.70 29.43
C LEU A 241 -4.40 -7.48 27.91
N VAL A 242 -4.70 -8.54 27.17
CA VAL A 242 -4.65 -8.61 25.72
C VAL A 242 -6.09 -8.66 25.22
N LYS A 243 -6.60 -7.52 24.74
CA LYS A 243 -7.97 -7.41 24.22
C LYS A 243 -8.19 -8.28 22.98
N LYS A 244 -9.40 -8.78 22.81
CA LYS A 244 -9.82 -9.52 21.61
C LYS A 244 -9.60 -8.70 20.36
N ARG A 245 -9.41 -9.39 19.23
CA ARG A 245 -9.42 -8.78 17.90
C ARG A 245 -10.74 -9.07 17.23
N ASP A 246 -11.36 -8.05 16.65
CA ASP A 246 -12.59 -8.24 15.87
C ASP A 246 -12.27 -8.99 14.55
N ARG A 247 -11.12 -8.70 13.95
CA ARG A 247 -10.65 -9.33 12.72
C ARG A 247 -9.20 -9.79 12.83
N THR A 248 -8.89 -10.90 12.17
CA THR A 248 -7.53 -11.39 12.01
C THR A 248 -7.06 -11.19 10.57
N GLY A 249 -5.76 -11.15 10.41
CA GLY A 249 -5.10 -11.07 9.12
C GLY A 249 -3.64 -11.38 9.28
N CYS A 250 -2.85 -10.96 8.30
CA CYS A 250 -1.41 -10.97 8.40
C CYS A 250 -0.96 -10.02 9.53
N GLU A 251 -0.18 -10.53 10.48
CA GLU A 251 0.41 -9.82 11.63
C GLU A 251 1.25 -8.65 11.14
N TYR A 252 2.19 -8.87 10.20
CA TYR A 252 3.09 -7.84 9.64
C TYR A 252 2.56 -7.27 8.31
N CYS A 253 1.28 -6.90 8.26
CA CYS A 253 0.70 -6.17 7.13
C CYS A 253 0.55 -4.70 7.48
N MET A 254 1.15 -3.80 6.70
CA MET A 254 1.04 -2.35 6.91
C MET A 254 -0.16 -1.72 6.17
N PHE A 255 -1.06 -2.52 5.60
CA PHE A 255 -2.32 -1.99 5.07
C PHE A 255 -3.22 -1.54 6.22
N GLY A 256 -3.62 -0.27 6.20
CA GLY A 256 -4.49 0.37 7.18
C GLY A 256 -3.80 0.83 8.46
N ILE A 257 -2.46 0.70 8.55
CA ILE A 257 -1.74 1.02 9.79
C ILE A 257 -1.76 2.51 10.12
N ASP A 258 -1.89 3.36 9.09
CA ASP A 258 -2.09 4.81 9.19
C ASP A 258 -3.45 5.18 9.77
N GLN A 259 -4.43 4.27 9.73
CA GLN A 259 -5.80 4.49 10.23
C GLN A 259 -6.05 3.77 11.56
N GLU A 260 -5.09 2.98 12.05
CA GLU A 260 -5.24 2.20 13.28
C GLU A 260 -5.09 3.07 14.52
N LYS A 261 -6.15 3.11 15.33
CA LYS A 261 -6.13 3.72 16.67
C LYS A 261 -5.14 3.05 17.61
N THR A 262 -5.00 1.73 17.50
CA THR A 262 -4.05 0.94 18.29
C THR A 262 -3.10 0.26 17.33
N ASP A 263 -1.81 0.53 17.46
CA ASP A 263 -0.81 -0.09 16.60
C ASP A 263 -0.72 -1.60 16.87
N ARG A 264 -1.08 -2.41 15.87
CA ARG A 264 -0.93 -3.87 15.94
C ARG A 264 0.52 -4.32 16.14
N PHE A 265 1.51 -3.53 15.73
CA PHE A 265 2.93 -3.86 15.87
C PHE A 265 3.42 -3.65 17.29
N GLU A 266 2.94 -2.65 18.04
CA GLU A 266 3.15 -2.55 19.50
C GLU A 266 2.70 -3.83 20.22
N ARG A 267 1.54 -4.36 19.86
CA ARG A 267 1.06 -5.63 20.42
C ARG A 267 1.98 -6.81 20.04
N SER A 268 2.49 -6.82 18.82
CA SER A 268 3.44 -7.86 18.36
C SER A 268 4.79 -7.74 19.07
N ARG A 269 5.23 -6.52 19.40
CA ARG A 269 6.44 -6.25 20.21
C ARG A 269 6.32 -6.85 21.60
N ILE A 270 5.14 -6.82 22.21
CA ILE A 270 4.88 -7.39 23.53
C ILE A 270 4.70 -8.91 23.44
N LEU A 271 3.84 -9.39 22.54
CA LEU A 271 3.44 -10.82 22.49
C LEU A 271 4.46 -11.72 21.79
N THR A 272 5.18 -11.20 20.80
CA THR A 272 6.11 -11.98 19.98
C THR A 272 7.43 -11.23 19.73
N PRO A 273 8.15 -10.76 20.77
CA PRO A 273 9.30 -9.84 20.64
C PRO A 273 10.41 -10.34 19.71
N LYS A 274 10.71 -11.64 19.73
CA LYS A 274 11.70 -12.25 18.81
C LYS A 274 11.26 -12.17 17.35
N ARG A 275 9.99 -12.49 17.07
CA ARG A 275 9.39 -12.41 15.73
C ARG A 275 9.30 -10.95 15.27
N PHE A 276 8.95 -10.04 16.18
CA PHE A 276 8.92 -8.61 15.94
C PHE A 276 10.29 -8.09 15.49
N LYS A 277 11.33 -8.34 16.30
CA LYS A 277 12.72 -7.92 15.98
C LYS A 277 13.21 -8.51 14.66
N ALA A 278 12.83 -9.74 14.33
CA ALA A 278 13.22 -10.38 13.07
C ALA A 278 12.52 -9.76 11.85
N ASN A 279 11.22 -9.44 11.95
CA ASN A 279 10.48 -8.87 10.84
C ASN A 279 10.80 -7.38 10.62
N MET A 280 11.03 -6.62 11.68
CA MET A 280 11.40 -5.19 11.59
C MET A 280 12.73 -4.97 10.86
N LYS A 281 13.63 -5.95 10.88
CA LYS A 281 14.92 -5.95 10.19
C LYS A 281 14.87 -6.43 8.73
N ILE A 282 13.70 -6.81 8.20
CA ILE A 282 13.61 -7.23 6.80
C ILE A 282 13.82 -6.00 5.93
N GLU A 283 14.75 -6.08 4.98
CA GLU A 283 15.11 -4.96 4.12
C GLU A 283 14.58 -5.12 2.69
N ASN A 284 14.23 -4.00 2.07
CA ASN A 284 14.05 -3.87 0.64
C ASN A 284 14.80 -2.61 0.16
N ASN A 285 15.71 -2.78 -0.80
CA ASN A 285 16.54 -1.71 -1.36
C ASN A 285 17.26 -0.84 -0.30
N GLY A 286 17.74 -1.46 0.78
CA GLY A 286 18.50 -0.79 1.84
C GLY A 286 17.66 -0.02 2.85
N VAL A 287 16.33 -0.14 2.79
CA VAL A 287 15.41 0.37 3.82
C VAL A 287 14.78 -0.81 4.54
N THR A 288 14.74 -0.74 5.85
CA THR A 288 14.17 -1.75 6.74
C THR A 288 12.65 -1.63 6.82
N PHE A 289 12.00 -2.72 7.23
CA PHE A 289 10.56 -2.76 7.49
C PHE A 289 10.16 -1.75 8.57
N GLU A 290 11.01 -1.54 9.58
CA GLU A 290 10.81 -0.54 10.64
C GLU A 290 10.85 0.90 10.10
N GLU A 291 11.85 1.24 9.26
CA GLU A 291 11.93 2.56 8.64
C GLU A 291 10.72 2.85 7.74
N ALA A 292 10.32 1.87 6.92
CA ALA A 292 9.13 2.00 6.08
C ALA A 292 7.82 2.10 6.90
N TYR A 293 7.74 1.38 8.02
CA TYR A 293 6.63 1.46 8.97
C TYR A 293 6.52 2.86 9.59
N ASN A 294 7.63 3.38 10.13
CA ASN A 294 7.68 4.67 10.79
C ASN A 294 7.30 5.81 9.84
N LEU A 295 7.69 5.71 8.57
CA LEU A 295 7.34 6.65 7.51
C LEU A 295 5.82 6.74 7.25
N ILE A 296 5.08 5.65 7.47
CA ILE A 296 3.63 5.63 7.32
C ILE A 296 2.92 6.07 8.60
N LYS A 297 3.46 5.72 9.79
CA LYS A 297 2.75 5.86 11.06
C LYS A 297 2.83 7.25 11.67
N TYR A 298 4.00 7.89 11.66
CA TYR A 298 4.27 9.03 12.55
C TYR A 298 4.05 10.41 11.93
N GLU A 299 3.44 10.47 10.74
CA GLU A 299 2.78 11.66 10.17
C GLU A 299 3.50 13.03 10.20
N GLU A 300 4.80 13.09 10.51
CA GLU A 300 5.69 14.11 9.98
C GLU A 300 6.09 13.65 8.59
N HIS A 301 5.14 13.71 7.65
CA HIS A 301 5.52 13.66 6.24
C HIS A 301 6.51 14.82 6.06
N PRO A 302 7.81 14.57 5.78
CA PRO A 302 8.77 15.66 5.59
C PRO A 302 8.12 16.59 4.58
N ILE A 303 8.03 17.91 4.86
CA ILE A 303 7.32 18.89 4.03
C ILE A 303 7.53 18.49 2.58
N VAL A 304 6.52 17.83 2.01
CA VAL A 304 6.66 17.22 0.70
C VAL A 304 6.50 18.42 -0.18
N LEU A 305 7.63 18.95 -0.61
CA LEU A 305 7.69 20.10 -1.48
C LEU A 305 7.00 19.79 -2.84
N ASP A 306 6.22 18.72 -3.01
CA ASP A 306 5.73 18.24 -4.32
C ASP A 306 6.85 18.21 -5.39
N LEU A 307 8.10 18.16 -4.90
CA LEU A 307 9.32 18.01 -5.66
C LEU A 307 9.69 16.54 -5.54
N TYR A 308 9.30 15.75 -6.54
CA TYR A 308 9.82 14.40 -6.78
C TYR A 308 11.27 14.24 -6.31
N GLY A 309 11.51 13.26 -5.44
CA GLY A 309 12.85 12.78 -5.12
C GLY A 309 13.15 12.58 -3.64
N GLY A 310 12.23 12.06 -2.82
CA GLY A 310 12.58 11.48 -1.52
C GLY A 310 13.41 12.42 -0.64
N ILE A 311 12.89 13.61 -0.39
CA ILE A 311 13.61 14.67 0.31
C ILE A 311 13.46 14.44 1.82
N THR A 312 14.54 14.11 2.52
CA THR A 312 14.62 14.33 3.97
C THR A 312 15.00 15.78 4.18
N VAL A 313 14.10 16.56 4.76
CA VAL A 313 14.25 18.01 4.90
C VAL A 313 14.68 18.33 6.33
N GLY A 314 15.83 18.97 6.50
CA GLY A 314 16.11 19.74 7.72
C GLY A 314 15.59 21.16 7.54
N MET A 315 14.74 21.67 8.44
CA MET A 315 14.22 23.03 8.38
C MET A 315 15.03 23.96 9.29
N LYS A 316 15.41 25.14 8.80
CA LYS A 316 15.99 26.22 9.60
C LYS A 316 15.30 27.53 9.23
N ASN A 317 14.82 28.25 10.23
CA ASN A 317 14.27 29.59 10.03
C ASN A 317 15.42 30.57 9.76
N LEU A 318 15.31 31.36 8.69
CA LEU A 318 16.25 32.45 8.39
C LEU A 318 15.63 33.81 8.75
N PRO A 319 16.44 34.87 8.95
CA PRO A 319 15.92 36.24 9.10
C PRO A 319 15.09 36.67 7.87
N ASN A 320 14.19 37.64 8.07
CA ASN A 320 13.42 38.32 7.00
C ASN A 320 12.38 37.46 6.26
N HIS A 321 11.59 36.63 6.95
CA HIS A 321 10.50 35.81 6.36
C HIS A 321 10.96 34.79 5.31
N TRP A 322 12.11 34.15 5.54
CA TRP A 322 12.62 33.06 4.73
C TRP A 322 12.69 31.75 5.53
N ASN A 323 12.19 30.67 4.94
CA ASN A 323 12.42 29.31 5.42
C ASN A 323 13.49 28.64 4.56
N ALA A 324 14.55 28.16 5.21
CA ALA A 324 15.60 27.37 4.58
C ALA A 324 15.37 25.88 4.81
N TYR A 325 15.31 25.14 3.71
CA TYR A 325 15.17 23.71 3.69
C TYR A 325 16.48 23.08 3.21
N THR A 326 17.07 22.19 4.02
CA THR A 326 18.34 21.53 3.69
C THR A 326 18.09 20.11 3.22
N PHE A 327 18.71 19.74 2.10
CA PHE A 327 18.61 18.46 1.41
C PHE A 327 20.00 17.88 1.11
N LYS A 328 20.13 16.56 1.33
CA LYS A 328 21.27 15.76 0.87
C LYS A 328 20.77 14.76 -0.17
N ASN A 329 21.14 14.96 -1.43
CA ASN A 329 20.86 14.01 -2.50
C ASN A 329 21.80 12.81 -2.36
N LYS A 330 21.32 11.70 -1.81
CA LYS A 330 22.10 10.46 -1.76
C LYS A 330 21.91 9.67 -3.05
N THR A 331 22.99 9.45 -3.77
CA THR A 331 22.99 8.70 -5.04
C THR A 331 22.69 7.22 -4.81
N ILE A 332 21.62 6.71 -5.43
CA ILE A 332 21.20 5.29 -5.41
C ILE A 332 21.75 4.54 -6.64
N GLN A 333 22.19 5.27 -7.67
CA GLN A 333 22.61 4.70 -8.95
C GLN A 333 23.96 3.96 -8.84
N LYS A 334 23.90 2.63 -8.91
CA LYS A 334 25.07 1.71 -8.76
C LYS A 334 25.78 1.38 -10.08
N VAL A 335 25.33 1.94 -11.20
CA VAL A 335 25.88 1.71 -12.56
C VAL A 335 25.96 3.02 -13.35
N CYS A 336 27.00 3.18 -14.15
CA CYS A 336 27.21 4.36 -14.99
C CYS A 336 26.10 4.47 -16.06
N PRO A 337 25.46 5.65 -16.24
CA PRO A 337 24.41 5.83 -17.24
C PRO A 337 24.92 5.79 -18.69
N TYR A 338 26.23 5.95 -18.90
CA TYR A 338 26.83 6.00 -20.24
C TYR A 338 27.33 4.64 -20.74
N CYS A 339 27.79 3.76 -19.83
CA CYS A 339 28.42 2.48 -20.20
C CYS A 339 28.04 1.31 -19.30
N GLU A 340 27.10 1.50 -18.37
CA GLU A 340 26.60 0.48 -17.42
C GLU A 340 27.65 -0.11 -16.45
N SER A 341 28.90 0.39 -16.48
CA SER A 341 29.96 -0.05 -15.58
C SER A 341 29.62 0.22 -14.12
N ARG A 342 30.05 -0.69 -13.23
CA ARG A 342 29.98 -0.54 -11.77
C ARG A 342 31.21 0.15 -11.18
N LYS A 343 32.23 0.45 -12.00
CA LYS A 343 33.48 1.10 -11.55
C LYS A 343 33.27 2.61 -11.42
N ILE A 344 32.60 3.01 -10.35
CA ILE A 344 32.22 4.40 -10.12
C ILE A 344 33.00 4.97 -8.91
N GLN A 345 33.57 6.15 -9.08
CA GLN A 345 34.17 6.95 -8.01
C GLN A 345 33.20 8.07 -7.61
N LYS A 346 33.09 8.31 -6.30
CA LYS A 346 32.41 9.49 -5.78
C LYS A 346 33.39 10.65 -5.69
N ASP A 347 33.02 11.79 -6.25
CA ASP A 347 33.76 13.04 -6.10
C ASP A 347 33.21 13.89 -4.95
N PHE A 348 33.83 15.03 -4.70
CA PHE A 348 33.42 15.93 -3.63
C PHE A 348 31.99 16.43 -3.84
N PRO A 349 31.15 16.45 -2.78
CA PRO A 349 29.79 16.93 -2.88
C PRO A 349 29.76 18.44 -3.14
N VAL A 350 28.93 18.88 -4.07
CA VAL A 350 28.69 20.30 -4.35
C VAL A 350 27.38 20.72 -3.71
N GLN A 351 27.40 21.85 -3.03
CA GLN A 351 26.20 22.48 -2.49
C GLN A 351 25.66 23.52 -3.48
N MET A 352 24.38 23.44 -3.75
CA MET A 352 23.64 24.37 -4.58
C MET A 352 22.42 24.87 -3.83
N THR A 353 21.95 26.06 -4.19
CA THR A 353 20.80 26.70 -3.55
C THR A 353 19.75 26.96 -4.61
N PHE A 354 18.52 26.52 -4.36
CA PHE A 354 17.40 26.67 -5.28
C PHE A 354 16.26 27.45 -4.64
N LEU A 355 15.66 28.34 -5.41
CA LEU A 355 14.46 29.07 -4.99
C LEU A 355 13.20 28.26 -5.31
N ASP A 356 12.23 28.34 -4.41
CA ASP A 356 10.99 27.60 -4.50
C ASP A 356 9.75 28.48 -4.23
N THR A 357 8.57 28.02 -4.63
CA THR A 357 7.31 28.78 -4.42
C THR A 357 7.08 29.04 -2.92
N PRO A 358 6.69 30.26 -2.51
CA PRO A 358 6.39 30.60 -1.12
C PRO A 358 5.35 29.70 -0.45
N GLU A 359 5.32 29.72 0.88
CA GLU A 359 4.30 29.09 1.71
C GLU A 359 2.94 29.79 1.60
N GLU A 360 1.90 29.16 2.14
CA GLU A 360 0.53 29.71 2.11
C GLU A 360 0.43 31.05 2.85
N ASP A 361 1.28 31.25 3.85
CA ASP A 361 1.42 32.49 4.63
C ASP A 361 2.30 33.56 3.94
N GLY A 362 2.86 33.26 2.77
CA GLY A 362 3.73 34.15 2.01
C GLY A 362 5.22 34.05 2.37
N THR A 363 5.60 33.17 3.31
CA THR A 363 7.01 32.96 3.68
C THR A 363 7.79 32.38 2.51
N LYS A 364 8.92 33.00 2.15
CA LYS A 364 9.72 32.59 0.99
C LYS A 364 10.52 31.32 1.28
N ARG A 365 10.71 30.47 0.27
CA ARG A 365 11.34 29.15 0.42
C ARG A 365 12.63 29.02 -0.37
N VAL A 366 13.67 28.51 0.29
CA VAL A 366 14.96 28.18 -0.33
C VAL A 366 15.31 26.73 0.00
N ILE A 367 15.87 26.02 -0.98
CA ILE A 367 16.27 24.62 -0.87
C ILE A 367 17.78 24.52 -1.09
N PHE A 368 18.51 24.11 -0.07
CA PHE A 368 19.93 23.78 -0.15
C PHE A 368 20.07 22.32 -0.56
N VAL A 369 20.66 22.07 -1.72
CA VAL A 369 20.86 20.75 -2.30
C VAL A 369 22.35 20.41 -2.22
N THR A 370 22.69 19.32 -1.53
CA THR A 370 24.03 18.72 -1.62
C THR A 370 23.99 17.59 -2.65
N ASN A 371 24.66 17.73 -3.79
CA ASN A 371 24.74 16.73 -4.85
C ASN A 371 26.09 16.01 -4.83
N GLU A 372 26.05 14.67 -4.85
CA GLU A 372 27.25 13.84 -5.07
C GLU A 372 27.52 13.72 -6.57
N TYR A 373 28.71 14.12 -7.02
CA TYR A 373 29.17 13.89 -8.39
C TYR A 373 29.79 12.49 -8.49
N MET A 374 29.52 11.82 -9.60
CA MET A 374 30.00 10.47 -9.87
C MET A 374 30.86 10.49 -11.12
N HIS A 375 32.05 9.89 -11.02
CA HIS A 375 32.97 9.69 -12.12
C HIS A 375 33.07 8.21 -12.47
N CYS A 376 32.80 7.85 -13.72
CA CYS A 376 32.97 6.48 -14.20
C CYS A 376 34.44 6.23 -14.57
N LYS A 377 35.11 5.31 -13.87
CA LYS A 377 36.50 4.93 -14.17
C LYS A 377 36.67 4.14 -15.47
N GLU A 378 35.57 3.63 -16.04
CA GLU A 378 35.60 2.81 -17.26
C GLU A 378 35.49 3.69 -18.52
N CYS A 379 34.56 4.64 -18.55
CA CYS A 379 34.31 5.48 -19.72
C CYS A 379 34.70 6.95 -19.53
N GLY A 380 35.20 7.32 -18.34
CA GLY A 380 35.54 8.71 -17.99
C GLY A 380 34.35 9.66 -17.83
N GLY A 381 33.11 9.17 -17.97
CA GLY A 381 31.91 9.99 -17.91
C GLY A 381 31.60 10.49 -16.51
N ASN A 382 31.25 11.78 -16.40
CA ASN A 382 30.79 12.42 -15.17
C ASN A 382 29.27 12.53 -15.18
N TYR A 383 28.61 12.21 -14.08
CA TYR A 383 27.17 12.34 -13.95
C TYR A 383 26.75 12.65 -12.51
N ILE A 384 25.58 13.26 -12.38
CA ILE A 384 24.90 13.53 -11.11
C ILE A 384 23.57 12.78 -11.09
N ASN A 385 23.02 12.60 -9.89
CA ASN A 385 21.63 12.14 -9.76
C ASN A 385 20.70 13.18 -10.40
N ASP A 386 19.90 12.77 -11.38
CA ASP A 386 18.98 13.66 -12.11
C ASP A 386 17.93 14.25 -11.15
N LEU A 387 18.11 15.53 -10.83
CA LEU A 387 17.13 16.35 -10.13
C LEU A 387 16.17 16.95 -11.17
N HIS A 388 15.40 16.08 -11.82
CA HIS A 388 14.46 16.39 -12.91
C HIS A 388 13.36 17.42 -12.58
N LEU A 389 13.35 17.98 -11.37
CA LEU A 389 12.46 19.06 -10.93
C LEU A 389 13.18 20.33 -10.51
N PHE A 390 14.48 20.39 -10.72
CA PHE A 390 15.29 21.55 -10.46
C PHE A 390 15.84 22.02 -11.80
N ASP A 391 15.70 23.32 -12.05
CA ASP A 391 16.39 23.96 -13.16
C ASP A 391 17.67 24.59 -12.61
N PHE A 392 18.79 23.97 -12.97
CA PHE A 392 20.13 24.39 -12.56
C PHE A 392 20.60 25.67 -13.25
N ARG A 393 19.99 26.04 -14.39
CA ARG A 393 20.34 27.28 -15.10
C ARG A 393 19.87 28.50 -14.32
N PHE A 394 18.65 28.41 -13.80
CA PHE A 394 18.01 29.51 -13.08
C PHE A 394 18.00 29.32 -11.56
N ASN A 395 18.53 28.19 -11.06
CA ASN A 395 18.49 27.81 -9.66
C ASN A 395 17.06 27.89 -9.07
N VAL A 396 16.08 27.40 -9.81
CA VAL A 396 14.67 27.36 -9.37
C VAL A 396 14.12 25.95 -9.39
N THR A 397 13.08 25.72 -8.61
CA THR A 397 12.31 24.48 -8.70
C THR A 397 11.29 24.54 -9.84
N LYS A 398 10.86 23.37 -10.30
CA LYS A 398 9.78 23.23 -11.27
C LYS A 398 8.48 23.89 -10.80
N ARG A 399 8.22 23.94 -9.49
CA ARG A 399 7.03 24.61 -8.96
C ARG A 399 7.05 26.10 -9.24
N VAL A 400 8.23 26.73 -9.19
CA VAL A 400 8.38 28.15 -9.57
C VAL A 400 8.01 28.33 -11.04
N VAL A 401 8.53 27.48 -11.93
CA VAL A 401 8.22 27.53 -13.37
C VAL A 401 6.72 27.29 -13.63
N ASP A 402 6.12 26.31 -12.96
CA ASP A 402 4.67 26.05 -13.04
C ASP A 402 3.82 27.20 -12.47
N TYR A 403 4.29 27.85 -11.40
CA TYR A 403 3.61 28.99 -10.81
C TYR A 403 3.62 30.18 -11.76
N ILE A 404 4.78 30.48 -12.35
CA ILE A 404 4.95 31.52 -13.37
C ILE A 404 3.94 31.28 -14.49
N TYR A 405 3.95 30.09 -15.09
CA TYR A 405 3.00 29.72 -16.15
C TYR A 405 1.52 29.92 -15.80
N LYS A 406 1.12 29.56 -14.58
CA LYS A 406 -0.28 29.65 -14.13
C LYS A 406 -0.75 31.07 -13.85
N ASN A 407 0.16 32.01 -13.60
CA ASN A 407 -0.16 33.32 -13.04
C ASN A 407 0.20 34.51 -13.92
N LEU A 408 1.04 34.37 -14.95
CA LEU A 408 1.38 35.52 -15.83
C LEU A 408 0.18 36.15 -16.55
N SER A 409 -0.88 35.37 -16.82
CA SER A 409 -2.11 35.90 -17.41
C SER A 409 -3.08 36.48 -16.39
N LYS A 410 -2.78 36.35 -15.10
CA LYS A 410 -3.67 36.70 -13.98
C LYS A 410 -3.09 37.76 -13.05
N LYS A 411 -1.77 37.93 -13.07
CA LYS A 411 -1.00 38.82 -12.19
C LYS A 411 0.02 39.57 -13.02
N SER A 412 0.35 40.79 -12.61
CA SER A 412 1.46 41.54 -13.20
C SER A 412 2.79 40.81 -12.95
N ILE A 413 3.78 41.11 -13.79
CA ILE A 413 5.11 40.52 -13.65
C ILE A 413 5.76 40.90 -12.30
N PHE A 414 5.49 42.10 -11.80
CA PHE A 414 5.95 42.59 -10.49
C PHE A 414 5.34 41.78 -9.34
N GLU A 415 4.05 41.45 -9.41
CA GLU A 415 3.39 40.61 -8.41
C GLU A 415 3.93 39.18 -8.43
N VAL A 416 4.20 38.63 -9.62
CA VAL A 416 4.80 37.29 -9.76
C VAL A 416 6.21 37.28 -9.19
N SER A 417 7.05 38.23 -9.59
CA SER A 417 8.43 38.43 -9.13
C SER A 417 8.52 38.61 -7.61
N SER A 418 7.71 39.52 -7.05
CA SER A 418 7.66 39.79 -5.61
C SER A 418 7.24 38.56 -4.81
N TYR A 419 6.22 37.84 -5.30
CA TYR A 419 5.72 36.63 -4.65
C TYR A 419 6.82 35.56 -4.59
N ILE A 420 7.38 35.15 -5.74
CA ILE A 420 8.38 34.07 -5.76
C ILE A 420 9.74 34.50 -5.20
N GLY A 421 10.06 35.80 -5.19
CA GLY A 421 11.35 36.32 -4.72
C GLY A 421 12.46 36.27 -5.77
N ILE A 422 12.11 36.37 -7.06
CA ILE A 422 13.04 36.45 -8.19
C ILE A 422 13.05 37.90 -8.70
N SER A 423 14.20 38.41 -9.17
CA SER A 423 14.26 39.73 -9.82
C SER A 423 13.38 39.76 -11.09
N VAL A 424 12.99 40.96 -11.54
CA VAL A 424 12.16 41.04 -12.76
C VAL A 424 12.99 40.62 -13.98
N GLU A 425 14.28 40.89 -13.94
CA GLU A 425 15.27 40.52 -14.95
C GLU A 425 15.40 39.00 -15.08
N ASP A 426 15.66 38.29 -13.98
CA ASP A 426 15.77 36.82 -13.99
C ASP A 426 14.43 36.16 -14.37
N LEU A 427 13.31 36.76 -13.95
CA LEU A 427 12.00 36.30 -14.37
C LEU A 427 11.83 36.41 -15.88
N HIS A 428 12.23 37.52 -16.51
CA HIS A 428 12.23 37.65 -17.97
C HIS A 428 13.09 36.59 -18.66
N GLU A 429 14.26 36.25 -18.11
CA GLU A 429 15.10 35.19 -18.67
C GLU A 429 14.42 33.82 -18.63
N ILE A 430 13.78 33.46 -17.51
CA ILE A 430 12.99 32.24 -17.37
C ILE A 430 11.85 32.22 -18.39
N LEU A 431 11.13 33.34 -18.56
CA LEU A 431 10.04 33.46 -19.54
C LEU A 431 10.52 33.25 -20.98
N ASN A 432 11.64 33.87 -21.33
CA ASN A 432 12.22 33.77 -22.66
C ASN A 432 12.65 32.35 -22.96
N TYR A 433 13.32 31.70 -22.01
CA TYR A 433 13.76 30.31 -22.13
C TYR A 433 12.58 29.35 -22.31
N TYR A 434 11.55 29.46 -21.47
CA TYR A 434 10.40 28.55 -21.48
C TYR A 434 9.27 28.93 -22.44
N ARG A 435 9.45 29.97 -23.26
CA ARG A 435 8.38 30.52 -24.12
C ARG A 435 7.70 29.46 -25.00
N ALA A 436 8.50 28.63 -25.68
CA ALA A 436 7.99 27.59 -26.56
C ALA A 436 7.22 26.50 -25.78
N ASP A 437 7.74 26.12 -24.61
CA ASP A 437 7.11 25.14 -23.74
C ASP A 437 5.79 25.65 -23.15
N PHE A 438 5.73 26.93 -22.78
CA PHE A 438 4.51 27.59 -22.29
C PHE A 438 3.43 27.61 -23.38
N GLN A 439 3.80 27.98 -24.60
CA GLN A 439 2.89 27.96 -25.75
C GLN A 439 2.37 26.55 -26.06
N LYS A 440 3.26 25.55 -26.00
CA LYS A 440 2.91 24.15 -26.20
C LYS A 440 1.99 23.64 -25.09
N ALA A 441 2.24 24.00 -23.84
CA ALA A 441 1.41 23.64 -22.70
C ALA A 441 0.00 24.25 -22.82
N LEU A 442 -0.10 25.54 -23.20
CA LEU A 442 -1.37 26.22 -23.46
C LEU A 442 -2.17 25.54 -24.57
N LYS A 443 -1.54 25.29 -25.72
CA LYS A 443 -2.18 24.60 -26.86
C LYS A 443 -2.76 23.24 -26.48
N ASN A 444 -2.05 22.52 -25.60
CA ASN A 444 -2.43 21.19 -25.15
C ASN A 444 -3.30 21.18 -23.87
N LYS A 445 -3.73 22.35 -23.38
CA LYS A 445 -4.50 22.50 -22.12
C LYS A 445 -3.82 21.81 -20.92
N GLN A 446 -2.49 21.88 -20.85
CA GLN A 446 -1.71 21.31 -19.76
C GLN A 446 -1.68 22.25 -18.55
N SER A 447 -1.75 21.68 -17.36
CA SER A 447 -1.70 22.40 -16.09
C SER A 447 -0.27 22.65 -15.57
N SER A 448 0.76 22.26 -16.35
CA SER A 448 2.15 22.22 -15.92
C SER A 448 3.12 22.06 -17.10
N ILE A 449 4.34 22.58 -16.97
CA ILE A 449 5.43 22.46 -17.96
C ILE A 449 6.42 21.37 -17.55
N TRP A 450 6.87 20.58 -18.53
CA TRP A 450 7.88 19.56 -18.33
C TRP A 450 9.21 20.06 -18.89
N PHE A 451 10.31 19.86 -18.17
CA PHE A 451 11.65 20.03 -18.71
C PHE A 451 11.86 18.96 -19.78
N VAL A 452 11.61 19.32 -21.03
CA VAL A 452 11.94 18.47 -22.17
C VAL A 452 13.38 18.83 -22.51
N ASN A 453 14.32 17.99 -22.07
CA ASN A 453 15.78 18.07 -22.25
C ASN A 453 16.55 18.71 -21.09
N ASN A 454 16.82 17.91 -20.05
CA ASN A 454 18.05 18.02 -19.26
C ASN A 454 18.92 16.79 -19.61
N ILE A 455 19.40 16.72 -20.84
CA ILE A 455 20.48 15.79 -21.25
C ILE A 455 21.72 16.65 -21.48
#